data_AF-A0A806LI15-F1
#
_entry.id   AF-A0A806LI15-F1
#
_cell.length_a   1.000
_cell.length_b   1.000
_cell.length_c   1.000
_cell.angle_alpha   90.00
_cell.angle_beta   90.00
_cell.angle_gamma   90.00
#
_symmetry.space_group_name_H-M   'P 1'
#
loop_
_entity.id
_entity.type
_entity.pdbx_description
1 polymer ?
#
loop_
_entity_poly.entity_id
_entity_poly.type
_entity_poly.pdbx_seq_one_letter_code
_entity_poly.pdbx_strand_id
1 'polypeptide(L)'
;MIFITLSAQRAALLNYPNEPSVKWVGYSFNATDSELWDHNKGVWRLGARVNSEEYVALCFEGEVKLVAHFSGVALYPNSSRYFFVGGRPLTKGEAPYDKWIGQRVKGTRNPIRYEYDPDIDGWKWKTDKGVAKVLDDLQAKYPRRDEFLYHLKNI
;
A
#
# COMPACT_ATOMS: atom_id res chain seq x y z
N MET A 1 4.04 0.32 -0.95
CA MET A 1 2.70 0.88 -0.67
C MET A 1 1.71 -0.12 -0.04
N ILE A 2 0.67 0.34 0.68
CA ILE A 2 -0.39 -0.48 1.31
C ILE A 2 -1.70 -0.43 0.50
N PHE A 3 -2.41 -1.55 0.35
CA PHE A 3 -3.74 -1.61 -0.25
C PHE A 3 -4.74 -2.10 0.79
N ILE A 4 -5.85 -1.37 0.96
CA ILE A 4 -6.93 -1.69 1.88
C ILE A 4 -8.23 -1.84 1.12
N THR A 5 -8.85 -3.02 1.20
CA THR A 5 -10.18 -3.26 0.65
C THR A 5 -11.25 -2.82 1.64
N LEU A 6 -12.07 -1.85 1.24
CA LEU A 6 -13.20 -1.34 1.98
C LEU A 6 -14.44 -2.19 1.72
N SER A 7 -15.29 -2.32 2.74
CA SER A 7 -16.69 -2.71 2.56
C SER A 7 -17.52 -1.51 2.09
N ALA A 8 -18.78 -1.75 1.73
CA ALA A 8 -19.75 -0.66 1.58
C ALA A 8 -19.86 0.14 2.89
N GLN A 9 -20.20 1.43 2.76
CA GLN A 9 -20.41 2.31 3.90
C GLN A 9 -21.33 1.67 4.94
N ARG A 10 -20.90 1.74 6.20
CA ARG A 10 -21.71 1.36 7.36
C ARG A 10 -21.44 2.30 8.52
N ALA A 11 -22.38 2.37 9.46
CA ALA A 11 -22.15 3.06 10.72
C ALA A 11 -20.89 2.51 11.39
N ALA A 12 -20.06 3.40 11.93
CA ALA A 12 -18.94 2.97 12.75
C ALA A 12 -19.51 2.29 14.00
N LEU A 13 -19.04 1.09 14.30
CA LEU A 13 -19.36 0.44 15.56
C LEU A 13 -18.53 1.14 16.64
N LEU A 14 -19.05 2.25 17.15
CA LEU A 14 -18.48 3.07 18.23
C LEU A 14 -18.45 2.28 19.54
N ASN A 15 -17.67 1.22 19.62
CA ASN A 15 -17.62 0.34 20.78
C ASN A 15 -16.31 0.46 21.58
N TYR A 16 -15.41 1.36 21.18
CA TYR A 16 -14.16 1.57 21.91
C TYR A 16 -14.04 3.02 22.37
N PRO A 17 -13.90 3.28 23.68
CA PRO A 17 -13.93 4.64 24.26
C PRO A 17 -12.78 5.57 23.84
N ASN A 18 -11.96 5.19 22.85
CA ASN A 18 -10.84 5.98 22.32
C ASN A 18 -10.72 5.89 20.78
N GLU A 19 -11.76 5.43 20.07
CA GLU A 19 -11.76 5.43 18.61
C GLU A 19 -11.93 6.86 18.10
N PRO A 20 -11.25 7.25 17.00
CA PRO A 20 -11.61 8.47 16.29
C PRO A 20 -13.11 8.44 16.05
N SER A 21 -13.83 9.48 16.48
CA SER A 21 -15.29 9.55 16.41
C SER A 21 -15.74 9.77 14.97
N VAL A 22 -15.52 8.77 14.11
CA VAL A 22 -15.99 8.77 12.73
C VAL A 22 -17.41 8.23 12.73
N LYS A 23 -18.30 8.88 11.99
CA LYS A 23 -19.73 8.50 11.95
C LYS A 23 -19.96 7.21 11.16
N TRP A 24 -19.07 6.90 10.24
CA TRP A 24 -19.15 5.76 9.33
C TRP A 24 -17.77 5.30 8.91
N VAL A 25 -17.69 4.07 8.40
CA VAL A 25 -16.51 3.45 7.79
C VAL A 25 -16.90 2.76 6.49
N GLY A 26 -15.92 2.45 5.63
CA GLY A 26 -16.15 1.83 4.33
C GLY A 26 -16.16 2.84 3.19
N TYR A 27 -16.57 2.41 2.01
CA TYR A 27 -16.66 3.26 0.84
C TYR A 27 -18.05 3.88 0.68
N SER A 28 -18.09 5.19 0.45
CA SER A 28 -19.30 5.95 0.15
C SER A 28 -19.17 6.58 -1.23
N PHE A 29 -20.21 6.43 -2.05
CA PHE A 29 -20.28 7.08 -3.36
C PHE A 29 -20.45 8.60 -3.29
N ASN A 30 -20.87 9.11 -2.14
CA ASN A 30 -21.15 10.53 -1.94
C ASN A 30 -20.07 11.25 -1.13
N ALA A 31 -19.08 10.51 -0.61
CA ALA A 31 -17.99 11.09 0.15
C ALA A 31 -16.92 11.64 -0.79
N THR A 32 -16.37 12.79 -0.43
CA THR A 32 -15.15 13.32 -1.01
C THR A 32 -13.94 12.46 -0.63
N ASP A 33 -12.84 12.60 -1.36
CA ASP A 33 -11.57 11.92 -1.05
C ASP A 33 -11.08 12.23 0.38
N SER A 34 -11.26 13.46 0.85
CA SER A 34 -10.89 13.85 2.22
C SER A 34 -11.77 13.16 3.25
N GLU A 35 -13.09 13.09 3.02
CA GLU A 35 -14.00 12.37 3.91
C GLU A 35 -13.69 10.86 3.90
N LEU A 36 -13.43 10.27 2.72
CA LEU A 36 -12.99 8.88 2.62
C LEU A 36 -11.71 8.64 3.41
N TRP A 37 -10.73 9.53 3.33
CA TRP A 37 -9.50 9.45 4.11
C TRP A 37 -9.79 9.53 5.61
N ASP A 38 -10.47 10.58 6.07
CA ASP A 38 -10.70 10.83 7.49
C ASP A 38 -11.53 9.72 8.14
N HIS A 39 -12.48 9.15 7.42
CA HIS A 39 -13.33 8.06 7.91
C HIS A 39 -12.64 6.68 7.87
N ASN A 40 -11.62 6.49 7.02
CA ASN A 40 -10.97 5.18 6.85
C ASN A 40 -9.49 5.14 7.28
N LYS A 41 -8.90 6.25 7.75
CA LYS A 41 -7.55 6.26 8.35
C LYS A 41 -7.46 5.56 9.73
N GLY A 42 -8.58 5.03 10.21
CA GLY A 42 -8.78 4.43 11.54
C GLY A 42 -8.14 3.05 11.74
N VAL A 43 -8.86 2.14 12.38
CA VAL A 43 -8.28 1.00 13.13
C VAL A 43 -8.08 -0.25 12.27
N TRP A 44 -6.84 -0.54 11.89
CA TRP A 44 -6.43 -1.64 11.01
C TRP A 44 -5.46 -2.62 11.68
N ARG A 45 -5.52 -3.91 11.32
CA ARG A 45 -4.51 -4.91 11.73
C ARG A 45 -3.33 -4.88 10.76
N LEU A 46 -2.44 -3.92 10.95
CA LEU A 46 -1.24 -3.74 10.13
C LEU A 46 -0.08 -4.60 10.67
N GLY A 47 0.74 -5.15 9.77
CA GLY A 47 1.95 -5.88 10.13
C GLY A 47 3.16 -4.95 10.18
N ALA A 48 4.30 -5.44 10.69
CA ALA A 48 5.50 -4.62 10.94
C ALA A 48 6.01 -3.81 9.72
N ARG A 49 5.73 -4.28 8.50
CA ARG A 49 6.08 -3.60 7.24
C ARG A 49 5.50 -2.18 7.14
N VAL A 50 4.38 -1.88 7.80
CA VAL A 50 3.75 -0.55 7.76
C VAL A 50 4.69 0.61 8.10
N ASN A 51 5.69 0.38 8.95
CA ASN A 51 6.62 1.44 9.37
C ASN A 51 7.57 1.90 8.26
N SER A 52 7.66 1.16 7.14
CA SER A 52 8.46 1.54 5.97
C SER A 52 7.60 1.98 4.79
N GLU A 53 6.31 2.23 5.02
CA GLU A 53 5.34 2.58 3.98
C GLU A 53 4.91 4.04 4.15
N GLU A 54 4.70 4.73 3.04
CA GLU A 54 4.31 6.16 3.04
C GLU A 54 2.96 6.40 2.36
N TYR A 55 2.47 5.40 1.61
CA TYR A 55 1.27 5.50 0.79
C TYR A 55 0.29 4.36 1.06
N VAL A 56 -1.00 4.68 0.94
CA VAL A 56 -2.10 3.73 1.04
C VAL A 56 -3.13 3.95 -0.08
N ALA A 57 -3.57 2.87 -0.71
CA ALA A 57 -4.72 2.84 -1.60
C ALA A 57 -5.93 2.25 -0.88
N LEU A 58 -7.05 2.96 -0.92
CA LEU A 58 -8.35 2.40 -0.52
C LEU A 58 -9.07 1.89 -1.76
N CYS A 59 -9.50 0.64 -1.69
CA CYS A 59 -10.09 -0.09 -2.80
C CYS A 59 -11.53 -0.46 -2.46
N PHE A 60 -12.43 -0.33 -3.42
CA PHE A 60 -13.81 -0.80 -3.29
C PHE A 60 -14.18 -1.58 -4.55
N GLU A 61 -14.83 -2.73 -4.36
CA GLU A 61 -15.22 -3.63 -5.46
C GLU A 61 -14.07 -3.96 -6.45
N GLY A 62 -12.85 -4.09 -5.91
CA GLY A 62 -11.66 -4.43 -6.70
C GLY A 62 -11.12 -3.28 -7.54
N GLU A 63 -11.48 -2.03 -7.24
CA GLU A 63 -10.95 -0.83 -7.91
C GLU A 63 -10.39 0.15 -6.87
N VAL A 64 -9.26 0.79 -7.17
CA VAL A 64 -8.67 1.83 -6.33
C VAL A 64 -9.49 3.10 -6.43
N LYS A 65 -10.06 3.54 -5.30
CA LYS A 65 -10.92 4.73 -5.21
C LYS A 65 -10.24 5.94 -4.57
N LEU A 66 -9.20 5.70 -3.77
CA LEU A 66 -8.42 6.74 -3.12
C LEU A 66 -6.97 6.30 -3.04
N VAL A 67 -6.05 7.23 -3.26
CA VAL A 67 -4.64 7.08 -2.88
C VAL A 67 -4.31 8.21 -1.92
N ALA A 68 -3.66 7.91 -0.80
CA ALA A 68 -3.30 8.89 0.22
C ALA A 68 -1.85 8.69 0.66
N HIS A 69 -1.17 9.78 1.02
CA HIS A 69 0.04 9.69 1.82
C HIS A 69 -0.33 9.67 3.31
N PHE A 70 0.52 9.08 4.13
CA PHE A 70 0.46 9.19 5.59
C PHE A 70 1.86 9.42 6.15
N SER A 71 1.96 9.97 7.37
CA SER A 71 3.25 10.29 7.99
C SER A 71 3.76 9.21 8.93
N GLY A 72 2.88 8.30 9.34
CA GLY A 72 3.23 7.13 10.13
C GLY A 72 1.99 6.41 10.63
N VAL A 73 2.19 5.51 11.59
CA VAL A 73 1.11 4.84 12.29
C VAL A 73 1.31 4.90 13.78
N ALA A 74 0.22 4.85 14.52
CA ALA A 74 0.23 4.72 15.96
C ALA A 74 -0.58 3.50 16.39
N LEU A 75 -0.14 2.86 17.46
CA LEU A 75 -0.84 1.73 18.04
C LEU A 75 -2.14 2.23 18.68
N TYR A 76 -3.22 1.52 18.41
CA TYR A 76 -4.49 1.76 19.05
C TYR A 76 -4.42 1.27 20.53
N PRO A 77 -4.84 2.09 21.51
CA PRO A 77 -4.71 1.74 22.93
C PRO A 77 -5.31 0.37 23.26
N ASN A 78 -4.57 -0.42 24.05
CA ASN A 78 -4.96 -1.77 24.49
C ASN A 78 -5.32 -2.74 23.34
N SER A 79 -4.71 -2.57 22.17
CA SER A 79 -5.01 -3.35 20.97
C SER A 79 -3.74 -3.65 20.17
N SER A 80 -3.82 -4.66 19.30
CA SER A 80 -2.80 -4.96 18.29
C SER A 80 -3.06 -4.28 16.94
N ARG A 81 -3.97 -3.30 16.93
CA ARG A 81 -4.38 -2.56 15.73
C ARG A 81 -3.71 -1.21 15.69
N TYR A 82 -3.57 -0.67 14.50
CA TYR A 82 -2.92 0.60 14.22
C TYR A 82 -3.90 1.56 13.55
N PHE A 83 -3.66 2.84 13.69
CA PHE A 83 -4.28 3.87 12.86
C PHE A 83 -3.22 4.71 12.18
N PHE A 84 -3.57 5.27 11.02
CA PHE A 84 -2.70 6.15 10.27
C PHE A 84 -2.64 7.52 10.93
N VAL A 85 -1.43 8.06 11.04
CA VAL A 85 -1.14 9.36 11.65
C VAL A 85 -0.76 10.35 10.56
N GLY A 86 -1.36 11.54 10.62
CA GLY A 86 -1.21 12.55 9.57
C GLY A 86 -1.76 12.08 8.23
N GLY A 87 -1.32 12.71 7.15
CA GLY A 87 -1.67 12.31 5.79
C GLY A 87 -2.80 13.10 5.14
N ARG A 88 -2.85 13.04 3.81
CA ARG A 88 -3.93 13.56 2.97
C ARG A 88 -4.11 12.67 1.73
N PRO A 89 -5.29 12.72 1.10
CA PRO A 89 -5.45 12.29 -0.27
C PRO A 89 -4.38 12.89 -1.19
N LEU A 90 -3.90 12.07 -2.11
CA LEU A 90 -3.13 12.53 -3.25
C LEU A 90 -4.06 13.02 -4.35
N THR A 91 -3.51 13.83 -5.25
CA THR A 91 -4.21 14.46 -6.36
C THR A 91 -3.48 14.18 -7.67
N LYS A 92 -4.16 14.45 -8.79
CA LYS A 92 -3.60 14.29 -10.13
C LYS A 92 -2.25 15.00 -10.28
N GLY A 93 -1.29 14.34 -10.90
CA GLY A 93 0.10 14.79 -11.03
C GLY A 93 1.04 14.22 -9.97
N GLU A 94 0.51 13.60 -8.92
CA GLU A 94 1.32 12.85 -7.94
C GLU A 94 1.44 11.39 -8.41
N ALA A 95 2.67 10.90 -8.58
CA ALA A 95 2.94 9.61 -9.24
C ALA A 95 2.13 8.41 -8.69
N PRO A 96 1.96 8.23 -7.36
CA PRO A 96 1.12 7.15 -6.83
C PRO A 96 -0.36 7.30 -7.21
N TYR A 97 -0.88 8.54 -7.25
CA TYR A 97 -2.25 8.81 -7.67
C TYR A 97 -2.42 8.45 -9.15
N ASP A 98 -1.60 9.03 -10.02
CA ASP A 98 -1.72 8.85 -11.48
C ASP A 98 -1.57 7.38 -11.90
N LYS A 99 -0.75 6.61 -11.18
CA LYS A 99 -0.56 5.20 -11.44
C LYS A 99 -1.74 4.34 -11.00
N TRP A 100 -2.25 4.56 -9.79
CA TRP A 100 -3.15 3.60 -9.14
C TRP A 100 -4.62 3.97 -9.18
N ILE A 101 -5.01 5.25 -9.24
CA ILE A 101 -6.41 5.63 -9.20
C ILE A 101 -7.20 4.97 -10.33
N GLY A 102 -8.35 4.37 -10.03
CA GLY A 102 -9.19 3.65 -11.00
C GLY A 102 -8.65 2.30 -11.47
N GLN A 103 -7.45 1.88 -11.05
CA GLN A 103 -6.91 0.58 -11.42
C GLN A 103 -7.67 -0.56 -10.77
N ARG A 104 -7.84 -1.66 -11.52
CA ARG A 104 -8.38 -2.90 -10.99
C ARG A 104 -7.33 -3.65 -10.19
N VAL A 105 -7.66 -4.00 -8.96
CA VAL A 105 -6.83 -4.82 -8.07
C VAL A 105 -7.57 -6.10 -7.70
N LYS A 106 -6.85 -7.22 -7.72
CA LYS A 106 -7.43 -8.53 -7.38
C LYS A 106 -8.00 -8.51 -5.95
N GLY A 107 -9.15 -9.11 -5.69
CA GLY A 107 -9.64 -9.27 -4.31
C GLY A 107 -8.82 -10.31 -3.53
N THR A 108 -8.64 -10.11 -2.23
CA THR A 108 -8.08 -11.12 -1.32
C THR A 108 -8.95 -11.27 -0.08
N ARG A 109 -8.87 -12.43 0.59
CA ARG A 109 -9.57 -12.67 1.86
C ARG A 109 -9.12 -11.71 2.97
N ASN A 110 -7.83 -11.37 3.00
CA ASN A 110 -7.33 -10.32 3.87
C ASN A 110 -7.57 -8.96 3.19
N PRO A 111 -8.27 -8.01 3.83
CA PRO A 111 -8.50 -6.68 3.26
C PRO A 111 -7.21 -5.87 3.14
N ILE A 112 -6.15 -6.21 3.89
CA ILE A 112 -4.87 -5.49 3.87
C ILE A 112 -3.86 -6.27 3.04
N ARG A 113 -3.22 -5.57 2.10
CA ARG A 113 -2.08 -6.06 1.31
C ARG A 113 -0.96 -5.05 1.28
N TYR A 114 0.24 -5.55 1.08
CA TYR A 114 1.42 -4.73 0.83
C TYR A 114 1.92 -5.04 -0.57
N GLU A 115 1.99 -4.03 -1.40
CA GLU A 115 2.54 -4.12 -2.75
C GLU A 115 3.85 -3.35 -2.80
N TYR A 116 4.82 -3.90 -3.53
CA TYR A 116 6.02 -3.16 -3.90
C TYR A 116 5.78 -2.55 -5.27
N ASP A 117 6.01 -1.25 -5.37
CA ASP A 117 5.92 -0.52 -6.61
C ASP A 117 7.24 0.22 -6.85
N PRO A 118 8.06 -0.19 -7.83
CA PRO A 118 9.38 0.42 -8.06
C PRO A 118 9.31 1.90 -8.47
N ASP A 119 8.20 2.34 -9.08
CA ASP A 119 8.02 3.74 -9.50
C ASP A 119 7.68 4.66 -8.31
N ILE A 120 7.23 4.08 -7.20
CA ILE A 120 6.80 4.79 -6.00
C ILE A 120 7.76 4.58 -4.83
N ASP A 121 8.13 3.33 -4.56
CA ASP A 121 8.98 2.92 -3.44
C ASP A 121 10.49 3.07 -3.78
N GLY A 122 10.81 3.53 -4.99
CA GLY A 122 12.15 3.58 -5.56
C GLY A 122 12.63 2.21 -6.04
N TRP A 123 13.19 2.16 -7.25
CA TRP A 123 13.64 0.91 -7.85
C TRP A 123 14.76 0.24 -7.05
N LYS A 124 14.55 -1.03 -6.71
CA LYS A 124 15.52 -1.90 -6.03
C LYS A 124 15.70 -3.13 -6.90
N TRP A 125 16.86 -3.22 -7.57
CA TRP A 125 17.19 -4.32 -8.47
C TRP A 125 17.02 -5.71 -7.82
N LYS A 126 17.25 -5.81 -6.51
CA LYS A 126 17.12 -7.07 -5.74
C LYS A 126 15.69 -7.60 -5.64
N THR A 127 14.67 -6.75 -5.77
CA THR A 127 13.26 -7.12 -5.70
C THR A 127 12.59 -7.16 -7.08
N ASP A 128 13.34 -6.82 -8.12
CA ASP A 128 12.87 -6.82 -9.50
C ASP A 128 13.01 -8.22 -10.12
N LYS A 129 11.87 -8.84 -10.45
CA LYS A 129 11.83 -10.18 -11.04
C LYS A 129 12.47 -10.24 -12.44
N GLY A 130 12.43 -9.14 -13.19
CA GLY A 130 13.09 -9.04 -14.49
C GLY A 130 14.60 -9.05 -14.33
N VAL A 131 15.13 -8.26 -13.41
CA VAL A 131 16.57 -8.27 -13.09
C VAL A 131 17.00 -9.62 -12.55
N ALA A 132 16.25 -10.21 -11.62
CA ALA A 132 16.55 -11.54 -11.08
C ALA A 132 16.67 -12.58 -12.21
N LYS A 133 15.72 -12.58 -13.15
CA LYS A 133 15.76 -13.46 -14.32
C LYS A 133 17.01 -13.23 -15.19
N VAL A 134 17.38 -11.98 -15.46
CA VAL A 134 18.59 -11.65 -16.23
C VAL A 134 19.85 -12.18 -15.53
N LEU A 135 19.93 -12.04 -14.20
CA LEU A 135 21.05 -12.57 -13.42
C LEU A 135 21.08 -14.10 -13.42
N ASP A 136 19.92 -14.76 -13.31
CA ASP A 136 19.80 -16.22 -13.38
C ASP A 136 20.23 -16.74 -14.77
N ASP A 137 19.76 -16.11 -15.84
CA ASP A 137 20.11 -16.47 -17.22
C ASP A 137 21.63 -16.27 -17.47
N LEU A 138 22.22 -15.21 -16.90
CA LEU A 138 23.66 -14.94 -16.97
C LEU A 138 24.47 -15.98 -16.17
N GLN A 139 24.00 -16.38 -14.98
CA GLN A 139 24.63 -17.42 -14.16
C GLN A 139 24.55 -18.80 -14.83
N ALA A 140 23.43 -19.12 -15.48
CA ALA A 140 23.29 -20.36 -16.25
C ALA A 140 24.28 -20.42 -17.42
N LYS A 141 24.52 -19.27 -18.08
CA LYS A 141 25.49 -19.16 -19.18
C LYS A 141 26.94 -19.18 -18.71
N TYR A 142 27.23 -18.58 -17.56
CA TYR A 142 28.57 -18.48 -16.98
C TYR A 142 28.56 -19.03 -15.54
N PRO A 143 28.61 -20.35 -15.35
CA PRO A 143 28.44 -20.96 -14.03
C PRO A 143 29.63 -20.74 -13.10
N ARG A 144 30.80 -20.37 -13.64
CA ARG A 144 31.98 -20.03 -12.83
C ARG A 144 31.88 -18.59 -12.34
N ARG A 145 32.13 -18.39 -11.05
CA ARG A 145 31.99 -17.09 -10.37
C ARG A 145 32.79 -15.96 -11.03
N ASP A 146 34.02 -16.24 -11.44
CA ASP A 146 34.93 -15.30 -12.09
C ASP A 146 34.41 -14.86 -13.47
N GLU A 147 33.94 -15.80 -14.29
CA GLU A 147 33.34 -15.51 -15.60
C GLU A 147 32.02 -14.74 -15.48
N PHE A 148 31.15 -15.16 -14.55
CA PHE A 148 29.92 -14.46 -14.25
C PHE A 148 30.17 -12.99 -13.88
N LEU A 149 31.12 -12.74 -12.96
CA LEU A 149 31.47 -11.39 -12.53
C LEU A 149 32.17 -10.58 -13.63
N TYR A 150 32.99 -11.22 -14.47
CA TYR A 150 33.58 -10.56 -15.62
C TYR A 150 32.49 -10.06 -16.56
N HIS A 151 31.54 -10.91 -16.93
CA HIS A 151 30.46 -10.50 -17.82
C HIS A 151 29.54 -9.47 -17.16
N LEU A 152 29.15 -9.65 -15.90
CA LEU A 152 28.29 -8.68 -15.20
C LEU A 152 28.90 -7.27 -15.16
N LYS A 153 30.22 -7.14 -15.09
CA LYS A 153 30.93 -5.84 -15.09
C LYS A 153 31.07 -5.20 -16.47
N ASN A 154 30.81 -5.94 -17.54
CA ASN A 154 31.00 -5.52 -18.93
C ASN A 154 29.69 -5.50 -19.73
N ILE A 155 28.54 -5.41 -19.03
CA ILE A 155 27.21 -5.15 -19.60
C ILE A 155 26.86 -3.69 -19.32
#